data_AF-A0A819W871-F1
#
_entry.id   AF-A0A819W871-F1
#
_cell.length_a   1.000
_cell.length_b   1.000
_cell.length_c   1.000
_cell.angle_alpha   90.00
_cell.angle_beta   90.00
_cell.angle_gamma   90.00
#
_symmetry.space_group_name_H-M   'P 1'
#
loop_
_entity.id
_entity.type
_entity.pdbx_description
1 polymer ?
#
loop_
_entity_poly.entity_id
_entity_poly.type
_entity_poly.pdbx_seq_one_letter_code
_entity_poly.pdbx_strand_id
1 'polypeptide(L)'
;MDSEAISYDASGTDLKRTAIDLRGQIGSFYDACRDRVLEQSIANCTELSVQTNVTVQGEIKYGYDEHRQNILRFFFQDEHLRLSIALGLTSNTGRASLINYSHQYNEYTRFFYYSCVNSVHEMAETTGYNERPMNSSMSSSAATHTITHIESGIDLVAVMQLRSNKDTETVTDRILNKLLEYLLYDVNISLSSEDEEILSNNVLHTTVYTNVDELKNLTSILDVSHHIQRSKTSIRPITYTLRPIKCAKFALLPRELSENIEDYVLQRITDMRQLEKFDTNNESNLLSEHLKMQLTNIETQRDRDSLWSN
;
A
#
# COMPACT_ATOMS: atom_id res chain seq x y z
N MET A 1 15.33 -16.43 36.09
CA MET A 1 15.85 -15.33 35.25
C MET A 1 14.62 -14.61 34.75
N ASP A 2 14.14 -13.70 35.59
CA ASP A 2 12.95 -12.92 35.35
C ASP A 2 13.29 -11.89 34.27
N SER A 3 12.70 -12.04 33.09
CA SER A 3 12.75 -11.00 32.08
C SER A 3 11.91 -9.84 32.62
N GLU A 4 12.57 -8.80 33.11
CA GLU A 4 11.96 -7.49 33.24
C GLU A 4 11.50 -7.07 31.85
N ALA A 5 10.24 -7.37 31.54
CA ALA A 5 9.54 -6.70 30.47
C ALA A 5 9.60 -5.23 30.86
N ILE A 6 10.40 -4.46 30.12
CA ILE A 6 10.41 -3.01 30.20
C ILE A 6 8.99 -2.60 29.79
N SER A 7 8.15 -2.44 30.81
CA SER A 7 6.90 -1.71 30.75
C SER A 7 7.30 -0.30 30.40
N TYR A 8 7.42 -0.02 29.10
CA TYR A 8 7.26 1.34 28.62
C TYR A 8 5.91 1.77 29.18
N ASP A 9 5.99 2.70 30.13
CA ASP A 9 4.85 3.47 30.58
C ASP A 9 4.04 3.80 29.33
N ALA A 10 2.73 3.61 29.37
CA ALA A 10 1.84 4.03 28.30
C ALA A 10 1.98 5.54 28.19
N SER A 11 3.03 6.00 27.51
CA SER A 11 3.35 7.40 27.36
C SER A 11 2.09 7.95 26.71
N GLY A 12 1.41 8.87 27.41
CA GLY A 12 0.15 9.47 26.99
C GLY A 12 0.27 10.31 25.71
N THR A 13 1.27 10.01 24.88
CA THR A 13 1.51 10.50 23.55
C THR A 13 0.60 9.76 22.59
N ASP A 14 -0.21 10.52 21.86
CA ASP A 14 -1.00 9.99 20.78
C ASP A 14 -0.09 9.37 19.68
N LEU A 15 -0.53 8.27 19.10
CA LEU A 15 0.19 7.51 18.05
C LEU A 15 -0.39 7.85 16.67
N LYS A 16 0.45 8.30 15.74
CA LYS A 16 0.03 8.56 14.34
C LYS A 16 0.21 7.29 13.49
N ARG A 17 -0.83 6.84 12.79
CA ARG A 17 -0.86 5.60 12.00
C ARG A 17 -1.50 5.79 10.63
N THR A 18 -0.85 5.36 9.56
CA THR A 18 -1.50 5.29 8.23
C THR A 18 -2.74 4.39 8.30
N ALA A 19 -3.86 4.85 7.76
CA ALA A 19 -5.14 4.17 7.79
C ALA A 19 -5.16 3.02 6.76
N ILE A 20 -4.85 1.81 7.21
CA ILE A 20 -4.97 0.59 6.38
C ILE A 20 -6.40 0.05 6.40
N ASP A 21 -7.03 0.04 7.57
CA ASP A 21 -8.44 -0.29 7.75
C ASP A 21 -9.29 0.97 7.63
N LEU A 22 -9.88 1.18 6.45
CA LEU A 22 -10.60 2.40 6.08
C LEU A 22 -11.94 2.59 6.81
N ARG A 23 -12.35 1.65 7.66
CA ARG A 23 -13.63 1.70 8.40
C ARG A 23 -13.58 2.64 9.61
N GLY A 24 -12.40 3.12 9.99
CA GLY A 24 -12.20 3.93 11.18
C GLY A 24 -12.94 5.26 11.12
N GLN A 25 -13.62 5.58 12.22
CA GLN A 25 -14.31 6.85 12.46
C GLN A 25 -13.84 7.44 13.79
N ILE A 26 -14.07 8.73 13.99
CA ILE A 26 -13.77 9.40 15.26
C ILE A 26 -14.49 8.69 16.41
N GLY A 27 -13.75 8.37 17.48
CA GLY A 27 -14.24 7.61 18.62
C GLY A 27 -14.27 6.09 18.44
N SER A 28 -13.85 5.55 17.29
CA SER A 28 -13.74 4.09 17.10
C SER A 28 -12.62 3.50 17.95
N PHE A 29 -12.81 2.29 18.46
CA PHE A 29 -11.72 1.56 19.10
C PHE A 29 -10.78 0.93 18.09
N TYR A 30 -9.50 0.88 18.47
CA TYR A 30 -8.42 0.41 17.62
C TYR A 30 -7.54 -0.59 18.37
N ASP A 31 -7.20 -1.69 17.69
CA ASP A 31 -6.27 -2.71 18.15
C ASP A 31 -4.92 -2.46 17.46
N ALA A 32 -4.05 -1.68 18.11
CA ALA A 32 -2.75 -1.30 17.57
C ALA A 32 -1.76 -2.47 17.47
N CYS A 33 -2.06 -3.63 18.05
CA CYS A 33 -1.24 -4.84 17.90
C CYS A 33 -1.52 -5.56 16.57
N ARG A 34 -2.68 -5.29 15.94
CA ARG A 34 -3.09 -5.89 14.67
C ARG A 34 -3.42 -4.84 13.60
N ASP A 35 -3.16 -3.57 13.91
CA ASP A 35 -3.47 -2.40 13.08
C ASP A 35 -4.87 -2.49 12.44
N ARG A 36 -5.92 -2.65 13.27
CA ARG A 36 -7.31 -2.79 12.82
C ARG A 36 -8.31 -2.00 13.67
N VAL A 37 -9.40 -1.60 13.04
CA VAL A 37 -10.54 -0.97 13.68
C VAL A 37 -11.48 -2.05 14.23
N LEU A 38 -11.95 -1.85 15.45
CA LEU A 38 -12.92 -2.71 16.10
C LEU A 38 -14.34 -2.15 15.87
N GLU A 39 -15.34 -3.03 15.81
CA GLU A 39 -16.73 -2.63 15.55
C GLU A 39 -17.35 -1.75 16.66
N GLN A 40 -16.76 -1.78 17.85
CA GLN A 40 -17.19 -0.97 18.98
C GLN A 40 -16.59 0.43 18.92
N SER A 41 -17.40 1.44 19.28
CA SER A 41 -17.00 2.84 19.36
C SER A 41 -17.50 3.49 20.64
N ILE A 42 -16.96 4.67 20.95
CA ILE A 42 -17.42 5.49 22.06
C ILE A 42 -18.82 6.02 21.74
N ALA A 43 -19.78 5.69 22.61
CA ALA A 43 -21.10 6.28 22.55
C ALA A 43 -21.03 7.80 22.78
N ASN A 44 -21.73 8.57 21.94
CA ASN A 44 -21.83 10.03 22.02
C ASN A 44 -20.49 10.78 21.83
N CYS A 45 -19.65 10.31 20.91
CA CYS A 45 -18.49 11.07 20.49
C CYS A 45 -18.93 12.29 19.65
N THR A 46 -18.54 13.49 20.07
CA THR A 46 -18.75 14.71 19.28
C THR A 46 -17.57 14.90 18.33
N GLU A 47 -17.87 14.90 17.04
CA GLU A 47 -16.91 15.15 15.98
C GLU A 47 -16.90 16.63 15.59
N LEU A 48 -15.70 17.17 15.43
CA LEU A 48 -15.46 18.48 14.85
C LEU A 48 -14.82 18.26 13.48
N SER A 49 -15.45 18.82 12.45
CA SER A 49 -14.81 18.96 11.15
C SER A 49 -14.02 20.26 11.14
N VAL A 50 -12.71 20.14 10.95
CA VAL A 50 -11.83 21.30 10.87
C VAL A 50 -11.69 21.65 9.40
N GLN A 51 -12.04 22.89 9.04
CA GLN A 51 -11.78 23.37 7.69
C GLN A 51 -10.27 23.50 7.51
N THR A 52 -9.69 22.62 6.70
CA THR A 52 -8.25 22.62 6.42
C THR A 52 -7.97 23.07 5.01
N ASN A 53 -6.84 23.76 4.84
CA ASN A 53 -6.27 23.95 3.50
C ASN A 53 -5.91 22.58 2.93
N VAL A 54 -6.23 22.38 1.66
CA VAL A 54 -5.85 21.16 0.95
C VAL A 54 -4.33 21.05 0.97
N THR A 55 -3.83 19.94 1.52
CA THR A 55 -2.40 19.65 1.56
C THR A 55 -2.11 18.56 0.55
N VAL A 56 -1.23 18.84 -0.40
CA VAL A 56 -0.86 17.91 -1.46
C VAL A 56 0.63 17.63 -1.41
N GLN A 57 1.00 16.36 -1.52
CA GLN A 57 2.38 15.90 -1.60
C GLN A 57 2.50 14.82 -2.66
N GLY A 58 3.68 14.67 -3.23
CA GLY A 58 3.92 13.64 -4.21
C GLY A 58 5.38 13.60 -4.62
N GLU A 59 5.81 12.45 -5.10
CA GLU A 59 7.19 12.20 -5.52
C GLU A 59 7.25 11.05 -6.51
N ILE A 60 8.32 11.00 -7.30
CA ILE A 60 8.66 9.84 -8.12
C ILE A 60 9.87 9.17 -7.51
N LYS A 61 9.73 7.89 -7.15
CA LYS A 61 10.86 7.04 -6.73
C LYS A 61 11.25 6.05 -7.81
N TYR A 62 12.52 5.67 -7.82
CA TYR A 62 13.12 4.80 -8.83
C TYR A 62 13.37 3.40 -8.25
N GLY A 63 13.17 2.36 -9.06
CA GLY A 63 13.31 0.96 -8.61
C GLY A 63 14.74 0.53 -8.29
N TYR A 64 15.74 1.13 -8.94
CA TYR A 64 17.15 0.84 -8.67
C TYR A 64 17.75 1.91 -7.76
N ASP A 65 17.78 1.64 -6.46
CA ASP A 65 18.55 2.38 -5.46
C ASP A 65 19.33 1.35 -4.63
N GLU A 66 20.65 1.52 -4.48
CA GLU A 66 21.64 0.53 -3.99
C GLU A 66 21.37 0.03 -2.56
N HIS A 67 20.34 0.53 -1.89
CA HIS A 67 20.08 0.31 -0.47
C HIS A 67 18.71 -0.31 -0.13
N ARG A 68 17.87 -0.72 -1.09
CA ARG A 68 16.42 -0.88 -0.78
C ARG A 68 15.74 -2.11 -1.38
N GLN A 69 15.78 -3.22 -0.64
CA GLN A 69 14.97 -4.42 -0.89
C GLN A 69 13.52 -4.32 -0.36
N ASN A 70 13.22 -3.31 0.46
CA ASN A 70 11.92 -3.21 1.14
C ASN A 70 11.09 -2.03 0.58
N ILE A 71 10.15 -2.37 -0.31
CA ILE A 71 9.24 -1.40 -0.91
C ILE A 71 8.36 -0.67 0.11
N LEU A 72 8.06 -1.28 1.25
CA LEU A 72 7.21 -0.67 2.29
C LEU A 72 7.91 0.51 2.96
N ARG A 73 9.24 0.45 3.14
CA ARG A 73 10.04 1.55 3.71
C ARG A 73 10.00 2.82 2.87
N PHE A 74 9.63 2.74 1.59
CA PHE A 74 9.47 3.94 0.76
C PHE A 74 8.25 4.77 1.13
N PHE A 75 7.15 4.12 1.49
CA PHE A 75 5.84 4.76 1.59
C PHE A 75 5.35 4.83 3.04
N PHE A 76 5.78 3.92 3.90
CA PHE A 76 5.37 3.87 5.29
C PHE A 76 6.49 4.34 6.21
N GLN A 77 6.27 5.45 6.92
CA GLN A 77 7.21 5.96 7.91
C GLN A 77 7.12 5.17 9.22
N ASP A 78 5.92 4.71 9.61
CA ASP A 78 5.70 3.96 10.85
C ASP A 78 6.25 2.53 10.75
N GLU A 79 7.28 2.24 11.53
CA GLU A 79 8.01 0.97 11.52
C GLU A 79 7.18 -0.22 11.99
N HIS A 80 6.32 0.00 12.98
CA HIS A 80 5.48 -1.07 13.52
C HIS A 80 4.32 -1.40 12.60
N LEU A 81 3.74 -0.39 11.93
CA LEU A 81 2.74 -0.65 10.91
C LEU A 81 3.34 -1.44 9.75
N ARG A 82 4.55 -1.10 9.29
CA ARG A 82 5.26 -1.90 8.27
C ARG A 82 5.43 -3.33 8.72
N LEU A 83 5.85 -3.54 9.97
CA LEU A 83 6.00 -4.87 10.53
C LEU A 83 4.67 -5.64 10.58
N SER A 84 3.58 -5.00 10.99
CA SER A 84 2.24 -5.61 11.00
C SER A 84 1.78 -6.00 9.60
N ILE A 85 2.07 -5.20 8.58
CA ILE A 85 1.81 -5.52 7.16
C ILE A 85 2.68 -6.72 6.74
N ALA A 86 3.98 -6.70 7.05
CA ALA A 86 4.93 -7.78 6.74
C ALA A 86 4.50 -9.13 7.33
N LEU A 87 4.05 -9.11 8.60
CA LEU A 87 3.58 -10.29 9.32
C LEU A 87 2.16 -10.73 8.94
N GLY A 88 1.44 -9.97 8.11
CA GLY A 88 0.05 -10.26 7.75
C GLY A 88 -0.94 -10.14 8.92
N LEU A 89 -0.64 -9.30 9.91
CA LEU A 89 -1.51 -9.06 11.07
C LEU A 89 -2.69 -8.12 10.75
N THR A 90 -2.53 -7.31 9.70
CA THR A 90 -3.55 -6.40 9.18
C THR A 90 -4.00 -6.81 7.77
N SER A 91 -5.11 -6.27 7.29
CA SER A 91 -5.57 -6.49 5.92
C SER A 91 -4.63 -5.83 4.92
N ASN A 92 -4.17 -6.57 3.92
CA ASN A 92 -3.36 -6.03 2.83
C ASN A 92 -4.24 -5.28 1.83
N THR A 93 -4.78 -4.13 2.24
CA THR A 93 -5.65 -3.25 1.43
C THR A 93 -4.99 -1.91 1.13
N GLY A 94 -5.43 -1.29 0.04
CA GLY A 94 -4.92 0.00 -0.42
C GLY A 94 -3.41 0.00 -0.64
N ARG A 95 -2.70 0.93 0.00
CA ARG A 95 -1.23 0.97 -0.10
C ARG A 95 -0.53 -0.19 0.63
N ALA A 96 -1.13 -0.81 1.64
CA ALA A 96 -0.52 -1.98 2.29
C ALA A 96 -0.40 -3.16 1.31
N SER A 97 -1.27 -3.23 0.31
CA SER A 97 -1.20 -4.24 -0.75
C SER A 97 0.09 -4.16 -1.59
N LEU A 98 0.90 -3.09 -1.48
CA LEU A 98 2.23 -3.05 -2.10
C LEU A 98 3.12 -4.23 -1.70
N ILE A 99 2.92 -4.78 -0.50
CA ILE A 99 3.67 -5.96 -0.08
C ILE A 99 3.51 -7.09 -1.08
N ASN A 100 2.34 -7.19 -1.74
CA ASN A 100 2.00 -8.22 -2.72
C ASN A 100 2.49 -7.92 -4.13
N TYR A 101 3.23 -6.82 -4.36
CA TYR A 101 3.79 -6.54 -5.68
C TYR A 101 4.72 -7.69 -6.12
N SER A 102 4.33 -8.37 -7.19
CA SER A 102 4.91 -9.65 -7.62
C SER A 102 6.01 -9.52 -8.67
N HIS A 103 6.10 -8.36 -9.33
CA HIS A 103 7.10 -8.11 -10.36
C HIS A 103 8.43 -7.73 -9.71
N GLN A 104 9.52 -8.17 -10.33
CA GLN A 104 10.83 -7.67 -9.96
C GLN A 104 10.89 -6.19 -10.35
N TYR A 105 11.18 -5.32 -9.39
CA TYR A 105 11.46 -3.93 -9.70
C TYR A 105 12.95 -3.76 -10.02
N ASN A 106 13.26 -2.93 -11.01
CA ASN A 106 14.59 -2.71 -11.54
C ASN A 106 14.80 -1.23 -11.89
N GLU A 107 15.86 -0.92 -12.63
CA GLU A 107 16.16 0.45 -13.07
C GLU A 107 15.07 1.05 -13.96
N TYR A 108 14.19 0.23 -14.55
CA TYR A 108 13.05 0.65 -15.36
C TYR A 108 11.73 0.66 -14.60
N THR A 109 11.73 0.48 -13.28
CA THR A 109 10.53 0.61 -12.45
C THR A 109 10.43 2.03 -11.89
N ARG A 110 9.22 2.60 -11.92
CA ARG A 110 8.90 3.90 -11.33
C ARG A 110 7.77 3.76 -10.34
N PHE A 111 7.92 4.40 -9.19
CA PHE A 111 6.86 4.55 -8.21
C PHE A 111 6.37 5.99 -8.22
N PHE A 112 5.16 6.21 -8.70
CA PHE A 112 4.50 7.50 -8.67
C PHE A 112 3.66 7.59 -7.41
N TYR A 113 4.11 8.40 -6.45
CA TYR A 113 3.41 8.65 -5.20
C TYR A 113 2.64 9.96 -5.25
N TYR A 114 1.40 9.91 -4.81
CA TYR A 114 0.54 11.08 -4.66
C TYR A 114 -0.32 10.94 -3.42
N SER A 115 -0.38 11.99 -2.61
CA SER A 115 -1.23 12.07 -1.43
C SER A 115 -1.80 13.48 -1.30
N CYS A 116 -3.10 13.56 -1.08
CA CYS A 116 -3.87 14.79 -0.96
C CYS A 116 -4.80 14.66 0.24
N VAL A 117 -4.61 15.52 1.25
CA VAL A 117 -5.48 15.66 2.40
C VAL A 117 -6.42 16.83 2.14
N ASN A 118 -7.72 16.55 2.10
CA ASN A 118 -8.76 17.54 1.81
C ASN A 118 -9.73 17.78 2.99
N SER A 119 -9.71 16.90 3.99
CA SER A 119 -10.57 16.99 5.16
C SER A 119 -9.86 16.44 6.40
N VAL A 120 -10.14 17.09 7.52
CA VAL A 120 -9.62 16.69 8.82
C VAL A 120 -10.78 16.67 9.82
N HIS A 121 -10.87 15.57 10.53
CA HIS A 121 -11.88 15.34 11.57
C HIS A 121 -11.18 15.10 12.89
N GLU A 122 -11.69 15.70 13.96
CA GLU A 122 -11.11 15.60 15.29
C GLU A 122 -12.18 15.43 16.36
N MET A 123 -11.85 14.69 17.42
CA MET A 123 -12.69 14.51 18.59
C MET A 123 -12.69 15.77 19.45
N ALA A 124 -13.88 16.28 19.81
CA ALA A 124 -13.97 17.47 20.66
C ALA A 124 -13.38 17.22 22.06
N GLU A 125 -12.54 18.15 22.56
CA GLU A 125 -11.89 18.04 23.88
C GLU A 125 -12.88 17.92 25.06
N THR A 126 -14.09 18.46 24.91
CA THR A 126 -15.13 18.50 25.95
C THR A 126 -15.79 17.14 26.22
N THR A 127 -15.43 16.10 25.48
CA THR A 127 -16.08 14.77 25.57
C THR A 127 -15.83 14.03 26.90
N GLY A 128 -15.00 14.55 27.81
CA GLY A 128 -14.82 14.00 29.18
C GLY A 128 -14.32 12.55 29.21
N TYR A 129 -13.94 12.01 28.06
CA TYR A 129 -13.61 10.61 27.84
C TYR A 129 -12.35 10.20 28.61
N ASN A 130 -11.42 11.14 28.79
CA ASN A 130 -10.20 10.92 29.56
C ASN A 130 -10.45 10.72 31.07
N GLU A 131 -11.63 11.11 31.57
CA GLU A 131 -11.94 11.11 33.01
C GLU A 131 -12.95 10.04 33.42
N ARG A 132 -13.75 9.52 32.49
CA ARG A 132 -14.68 8.43 32.82
C ARG A 132 -13.92 7.10 32.81
N PRO A 133 -13.80 6.39 33.95
CA PRO A 133 -13.35 5.01 33.92
C PRO A 133 -14.32 4.24 33.01
N MET A 134 -13.81 3.73 31.89
CA MET A 134 -14.58 2.81 31.05
C MET A 134 -15.08 1.70 31.97
N ASN A 135 -16.40 1.51 31.98
CA ASN A 135 -17.02 0.46 32.78
C ASN A 135 -16.29 -0.87 32.53
N SER A 136 -16.10 -1.64 33.60
CA SER A 136 -15.39 -2.92 33.65
C SER A 136 -15.88 -3.99 32.66
N SER A 137 -16.95 -3.71 31.90
CA SER A 137 -17.43 -4.50 30.77
C SER A 137 -16.51 -4.50 29.54
N MET A 138 -15.51 -3.62 29.46
CA MET A 138 -14.50 -3.64 28.37
C MET A 138 -13.33 -4.59 28.61
N SER A 139 -13.32 -5.33 29.72
CA SER A 139 -12.27 -6.31 30.06
C SER A 139 -12.05 -7.42 29.03
N SER A 140 -12.95 -7.57 28.04
CA SER A 140 -12.81 -8.50 26.91
C SER A 140 -12.43 -7.84 25.57
N SER A 141 -12.20 -6.53 25.52
CA SER A 141 -11.88 -5.84 24.27
C SER A 141 -10.38 -5.89 23.98
N ALA A 142 -10.00 -6.26 22.75
CA ALA A 142 -8.65 -6.13 22.24
C ALA A 142 -8.24 -4.66 21.96
N ALA A 143 -9.11 -3.70 22.30
CA ALA A 143 -8.86 -2.29 22.09
C ALA A 143 -7.67 -1.81 22.92
N THR A 144 -6.70 -1.19 22.25
CA THR A 144 -5.58 -0.52 22.91
C THR A 144 -5.69 0.98 22.80
N HIS A 145 -6.34 1.49 21.75
CA HIS A 145 -6.47 2.92 21.47
C HIS A 145 -7.88 3.29 21.01
N THR A 146 -8.13 4.59 20.97
CA THR A 146 -9.29 5.23 20.34
C THR A 146 -8.80 6.14 19.21
N ILE A 147 -9.48 6.15 18.07
CA ILE A 147 -9.23 7.13 17.00
C ILE A 147 -9.77 8.50 17.43
N THR A 148 -8.88 9.47 17.61
CA THR A 148 -9.25 10.84 18.04
C THR A 148 -9.13 11.86 16.91
N HIS A 149 -8.40 11.55 15.85
CA HIS A 149 -8.25 12.44 14.71
C HIS A 149 -8.06 11.61 13.42
N ILE A 150 -8.63 12.10 12.32
CA ILE A 150 -8.57 11.47 11.01
C ILE A 150 -8.23 12.53 9.96
N GLU A 151 -7.12 12.32 9.26
CA GLU A 151 -6.81 13.00 8.00
C GLU A 151 -7.40 12.15 6.86
N SER A 152 -8.24 12.75 6.01
CA SER A 152 -8.87 12.05 4.89
C SER A 152 -8.62 12.74 3.56
N GLY A 153 -8.64 11.93 2.49
CA GLY A 153 -8.46 12.35 1.11
C GLY A 153 -8.01 11.18 0.23
N ILE A 154 -7.13 11.46 -0.72
CA ILE A 154 -6.60 10.47 -1.68
C ILE A 154 -5.16 10.17 -1.33
N ASP A 155 -4.81 8.89 -1.24
CA ASP A 155 -3.45 8.42 -1.03
C ASP A 155 -3.20 7.22 -1.93
N LEU A 156 -2.17 7.31 -2.78
CA LEU A 156 -1.87 6.28 -3.77
C LEU A 156 -0.39 6.15 -4.10
N VAL A 157 -0.05 4.95 -4.55
CA VAL A 157 1.19 4.64 -5.23
C VAL A 157 0.85 3.90 -6.52
N ALA A 158 1.23 4.45 -7.67
CA ALA A 158 1.19 3.74 -8.93
C ALA A 158 2.58 3.19 -9.24
N VAL A 159 2.68 1.88 -9.40
CA VAL A 159 3.92 1.19 -9.79
C VAL A 159 3.89 0.96 -11.29
N MET A 160 4.84 1.57 -11.98
CA MET A 160 4.93 1.55 -13.44
C MET A 160 6.19 0.79 -13.86
N GLN A 161 6.03 -0.13 -14.81
CA GLN A 161 7.15 -0.78 -15.47
C GLN A 161 7.39 -0.14 -16.83
N LEU A 162 8.56 0.47 -17.02
CA LEU A 162 8.99 1.05 -18.29
C LEU A 162 9.61 -0.03 -19.20
N ARG A 163 9.59 0.23 -20.51
CA ARG A 163 10.42 -0.49 -21.47
C ARG A 163 11.90 -0.25 -21.19
N SER A 164 12.72 -1.28 -21.36
CA SER A 164 14.17 -1.23 -21.17
C SER A 164 14.86 -0.47 -22.30
N ASN A 165 14.69 0.86 -22.33
CA ASN A 165 15.33 1.76 -23.28
C ASN A 165 15.72 3.07 -22.57
N LYS A 166 17.03 3.26 -22.41
CA LYS A 166 17.64 4.39 -21.69
C LYS A 166 17.33 5.74 -22.30
N ASP A 167 17.21 5.82 -23.63
CA ASP A 167 16.97 7.10 -24.32
C ASP A 167 15.55 7.60 -24.03
N THR A 168 14.58 6.69 -23.94
CA THR A 168 13.18 7.01 -23.64
C THR A 168 12.87 7.14 -22.15
N GLU A 169 13.72 6.59 -21.29
CA GLU A 169 13.57 6.62 -19.84
C GLU A 169 13.58 8.05 -19.32
N THR A 170 14.60 8.83 -19.67
CA THR A 170 14.76 10.23 -19.24
C THR A 170 13.60 11.12 -19.71
N VAL A 171 13.09 10.88 -20.93
CA VAL A 171 11.93 11.59 -21.48
C VAL A 171 10.67 11.21 -20.70
N THR A 172 10.48 9.92 -20.43
CA THR A 172 9.34 9.43 -19.64
C THR A 172 9.36 10.02 -18.24
N ASP A 173 10.51 10.06 -17.57
CA ASP A 173 10.65 10.65 -16.24
C ASP A 173 10.31 12.13 -16.23
N ARG A 174 10.73 12.88 -17.25
CA ARG A 174 10.33 14.29 -17.41
C ARG A 174 8.81 14.43 -17.54
N ILE A 175 8.15 13.55 -18.31
CA ILE A 175 6.70 13.59 -18.49
C ILE A 175 5.97 13.24 -17.20
N LEU A 176 6.43 12.21 -16.47
CA LEU A 176 5.87 11.85 -15.17
C LEU A 176 6.03 13.00 -14.16
N ASN A 177 7.16 13.71 -14.15
CA ASN A 177 7.35 14.89 -13.32
C ASN A 177 6.38 16.03 -13.70
N LYS A 178 6.18 16.31 -14.99
CA LYS A 178 5.15 17.27 -15.44
C LYS A 178 3.75 16.87 -14.94
N LEU A 179 3.41 15.58 -15.01
CA LEU A 179 2.13 15.05 -14.54
C LEU A 179 1.99 15.18 -13.02
N LEU A 180 3.07 14.99 -12.27
CA LEU A 180 3.09 15.21 -10.84
C LEU A 180 2.89 16.69 -10.50
N GLU A 181 3.63 17.59 -11.15
CA GLU A 181 3.47 19.05 -10.99
C GLU A 181 2.03 19.50 -11.31
N TYR A 182 1.43 18.91 -12.35
CA TYR A 182 0.04 19.14 -12.73
C TYR A 182 -0.94 18.78 -11.60
N LEU A 183 -0.69 17.68 -10.88
CA LEU A 183 -1.50 17.27 -9.73
C LEU A 183 -1.20 18.07 -8.45
N LEU A 184 0.05 18.52 -8.25
CA LEU A 184 0.47 19.22 -7.04
C LEU A 184 0.02 20.68 -7.01
N TYR A 185 0.09 21.37 -8.14
CA TYR A 185 -0.10 22.82 -8.20
C TYR A 185 -1.41 23.25 -8.84
N ASP A 186 -2.25 22.30 -9.28
CA ASP A 186 -3.53 22.56 -9.98
C ASP A 186 -3.35 23.54 -11.17
N VAL A 187 -2.16 23.53 -11.77
CA VAL A 187 -1.82 24.41 -12.90
C VAL A 187 -2.45 23.80 -14.15
N ASN A 188 -2.91 24.62 -15.10
CA ASN A 188 -3.34 24.13 -16.42
C ASN A 188 -2.14 23.68 -17.29
N ILE A 189 -1.32 22.75 -16.79
CA ILE A 189 -0.29 22.06 -17.57
C ILE A 189 -0.96 20.84 -18.20
N SER A 190 -1.56 21.02 -19.37
CA SER A 190 -1.99 19.88 -20.16
C SER A 190 -0.77 19.16 -20.71
N LEU A 191 -0.71 17.84 -20.57
CA LEU A 191 0.20 17.03 -21.36
C LEU A 191 -0.10 17.23 -22.85
N SER A 192 0.94 17.28 -23.67
CA SER A 192 0.77 17.29 -25.13
C SER A 192 0.36 15.89 -25.61
N SER A 193 -0.29 15.79 -26.79
CA SER A 193 -0.61 14.48 -27.38
C SER A 193 0.65 13.62 -27.61
N GLU A 194 1.80 14.27 -27.84
CA GLU A 194 3.10 13.60 -27.93
C GLU A 194 3.54 13.03 -26.57
N ASP A 195 3.39 13.78 -25.47
CA ASP A 195 3.69 13.28 -24.12
C ASP A 195 2.80 12.06 -23.77
N GLU A 196 1.51 12.09 -24.13
CA GLU A 196 0.56 10.99 -23.92
C GLU A 196 0.93 9.73 -24.72
N GLU A 197 1.32 9.91 -25.99
CA GLU A 197 1.78 8.82 -26.85
C GLU A 197 3.06 8.18 -26.31
N ILE A 198 4.01 8.99 -25.82
CA ILE A 198 5.25 8.50 -25.22
C ILE A 198 4.96 7.66 -23.97
N LEU A 199 4.07 8.12 -23.09
CA LEU A 199 3.67 7.34 -21.91
C LEU A 199 3.01 6.01 -22.30
N SER A 200 2.08 6.05 -23.25
CA SER A 200 1.36 4.87 -23.73
C SER A 200 2.30 3.83 -24.38
N ASN A 201 3.33 4.30 -25.08
CA ASN A 201 4.28 3.43 -25.76
C ASN A 201 5.39 2.90 -24.85
N ASN A 202 5.77 3.64 -23.80
CA ASN A 202 6.91 3.28 -22.94
C ASN A 202 6.52 2.62 -21.62
N VAL A 203 5.32 2.88 -21.08
CA VAL A 203 4.82 2.22 -19.87
C VAL A 203 4.16 0.90 -20.25
N LEU A 204 4.79 -0.21 -19.89
CA LEU A 204 4.30 -1.57 -20.19
C LEU A 204 3.12 -1.97 -19.30
N HIS A 205 3.20 -1.60 -18.03
CA HIS A 205 2.20 -1.96 -17.03
C HIS A 205 2.16 -0.92 -15.91
N THR A 206 0.97 -0.63 -15.41
CA THR A 206 0.74 0.18 -14.21
C THR A 206 -0.13 -0.63 -13.24
N THR A 207 0.33 -0.76 -11.98
CA THR A 207 -0.49 -1.25 -10.87
C THR A 207 -0.75 -0.12 -9.89
N VAL A 208 -2.01 0.15 -9.54
CA VAL A 208 -2.38 1.24 -8.63
C VAL A 208 -2.75 0.69 -7.25
N TYR A 209 -2.11 1.23 -6.22
CA TYR A 209 -2.35 0.90 -4.82
C TYR A 209 -2.83 2.13 -4.09
N THR A 210 -4.06 2.11 -3.58
CA THR A 210 -4.71 3.34 -3.12
C THR A 210 -5.84 3.08 -2.13
N ASN A 211 -6.11 4.05 -1.27
CA ASN A 211 -7.27 4.04 -0.38
C ASN A 211 -8.60 4.31 -1.11
N VAL A 212 -8.59 4.68 -2.39
CA VAL A 212 -9.79 4.98 -3.20
C VAL A 212 -10.09 3.84 -4.19
N ASP A 213 -11.22 3.16 -4.05
CA ASP A 213 -11.54 1.95 -4.82
C ASP A 213 -11.65 2.20 -6.32
N GLU A 214 -12.16 3.36 -6.71
CA GLU A 214 -12.37 3.77 -8.10
C GLU A 214 -11.06 3.86 -8.90
N LEU A 215 -9.95 4.16 -8.22
CA LEU A 215 -8.63 4.30 -8.83
C LEU A 215 -7.90 2.95 -8.97
N LYS A 216 -8.28 1.91 -8.21
CA LYS A 216 -7.56 0.62 -8.17
C LYS A 216 -7.55 -0.12 -9.50
N ASN A 217 -8.61 0.05 -10.30
CA ASN A 217 -8.77 -0.67 -11.57
C ASN A 217 -8.18 0.07 -12.77
N LEU A 218 -7.63 1.28 -12.57
CA LEU A 218 -7.03 2.05 -13.64
C LEU A 218 -5.63 1.50 -13.97
N THR A 219 -5.39 1.24 -15.25
CA THR A 219 -4.13 0.66 -15.74
C THR A 219 -3.22 1.68 -16.43
N SER A 220 -3.66 2.93 -16.51
CA SER A 220 -2.92 4.05 -17.10
C SER A 220 -2.72 5.15 -16.07
N ILE A 221 -1.49 5.64 -15.94
CA ILE A 221 -1.20 6.77 -15.07
C ILE A 221 -1.91 8.06 -15.52
N LEU A 222 -2.19 8.20 -16.82
CA LEU A 222 -2.97 9.31 -17.36
C LEU A 222 -4.42 9.26 -16.84
N ASP A 223 -5.05 8.09 -16.90
CA ASP A 223 -6.42 7.91 -16.42
C ASP A 223 -6.51 8.18 -14.92
N VAL A 224 -5.51 7.73 -14.15
CA VAL A 224 -5.39 8.01 -12.70
C VAL A 224 -5.34 9.52 -12.46
N SER A 225 -4.43 10.23 -13.14
CA SER A 225 -4.27 11.67 -12.97
C SER A 225 -5.52 12.46 -13.38
N HIS A 226 -6.14 12.12 -14.51
CA HIS A 226 -7.39 12.74 -14.93
C HIS A 226 -8.54 12.47 -13.95
N HIS A 227 -8.61 11.26 -13.39
CA HIS A 227 -9.61 10.93 -12.39
C HIS A 227 -9.43 11.77 -11.12
N ILE A 228 -8.21 11.89 -10.61
CA ILE A 228 -7.90 12.68 -9.40
C ILE A 228 -8.34 14.14 -9.57
N GLN A 229 -8.09 14.73 -10.75
CA GLN A 229 -8.47 16.12 -11.00
C GLN A 229 -9.97 16.34 -11.13
N ARG A 230 -10.67 15.40 -11.75
CA ARG A 230 -12.14 15.47 -11.90
C ARG A 230 -12.85 15.17 -10.58
N SER A 231 -12.32 14.22 -9.80
CA SER A 231 -12.91 13.66 -8.60
C SER A 231 -12.16 14.13 -7.35
N LYS A 232 -12.17 15.44 -7.08
CA LYS A 232 -11.64 16.01 -5.82
C LYS A 232 -12.45 15.60 -4.57
N THR A 233 -13.56 14.87 -4.77
CA THR A 233 -14.55 14.51 -3.74
C THR A 233 -14.38 13.12 -3.16
N SER A 234 -13.46 12.30 -3.67
CA SER A 234 -13.21 10.97 -3.11
C SER A 234 -12.43 11.11 -1.80
N ILE A 235 -13.13 10.94 -0.67
CA ILE A 235 -12.59 11.17 0.67
C ILE A 235 -12.55 9.84 1.41
N ARG A 236 -11.34 9.35 1.68
CA ARG A 236 -11.09 8.14 2.45
C ARG A 236 -10.02 8.42 3.51
N PRO A 237 -10.05 7.73 4.66
CA PRO A 237 -9.01 7.90 5.66
C PRO A 237 -7.61 7.67 5.06
N ILE A 238 -6.67 8.55 5.41
CA ILE A 238 -5.24 8.45 5.08
C ILE A 238 -4.46 8.17 6.36
N THR A 239 -4.77 8.90 7.43
CA THR A 239 -4.05 8.79 8.70
C THR A 239 -5.02 8.84 9.87
N TYR A 240 -4.73 8.05 10.90
CA TYR A 240 -5.35 8.09 12.21
C TYR A 240 -4.37 8.63 13.24
N THR A 241 -4.86 9.47 14.15
CA THR A 241 -4.22 9.71 15.43
C THR A 241 -4.96 8.91 16.48
N LEU A 242 -4.21 8.11 17.22
CA LEU A 242 -4.71 7.11 18.14
C LEU A 242 -4.33 7.51 19.56
N ARG A 243 -5.33 7.68 20.42
CA ARG A 243 -5.12 7.94 21.84
C ARG A 243 -5.18 6.65 22.66
N PRO A 244 -4.17 6.35 23.50
CA PRO A 244 -4.18 5.13 24.30
C PRO A 244 -5.32 5.10 25.31
N ILE A 245 -5.91 3.92 25.51
CA ILE A 245 -6.91 3.68 26.54
C ILE A 245 -6.16 3.37 27.85
N LYS A 246 -6.41 4.14 28.91
CA LYS A 246 -5.66 4.09 30.18
C LYS A 246 -5.55 2.70 30.85
N CYS A 247 -6.50 1.80 30.58
CA CYS A 247 -6.51 0.44 31.16
C CYS A 247 -5.94 -0.64 30.23
N ALA A 248 -5.59 -0.30 28.98
CA ALA A 248 -5.03 -1.25 28.03
C ALA A 248 -3.51 -1.34 28.19
N LYS A 249 -2.97 -2.57 28.12
CA LYS A 249 -1.53 -2.79 28.07
C LYS A 249 -1.07 -2.81 26.63
N PHE A 250 -0.19 -1.89 26.27
CA PHE A 250 0.42 -1.80 24.94
C PHE A 250 1.87 -1.35 25.08
N ALA A 251 2.76 -2.01 24.34
CA ALA A 251 4.15 -1.63 24.26
C ALA A 251 4.63 -1.81 22.82
N LEU A 252 5.39 -0.84 22.34
CA LEU A 252 6.06 -0.92 21.06
C LEU A 252 7.31 -1.79 21.19
N LEU A 253 7.63 -2.53 20.13
CA LEU A 253 8.89 -3.27 20.07
C LEU A 253 10.06 -2.28 19.97
N PRO A 254 11.24 -2.61 20.52
CA PRO A 254 12.45 -1.85 20.21
C PRO A 254 12.71 -1.82 18.70
N ARG A 255 13.12 -0.65 18.20
CA ARG A 255 13.36 -0.42 16.76
C ARG A 255 14.24 -1.49 16.11
N GLU A 256 15.39 -1.77 16.70
CA GLU A 256 16.33 -2.77 16.18
C GLU A 256 15.69 -4.16 16.04
N LEU A 257 14.87 -4.55 17.01
CA LEU A 257 14.15 -5.83 16.95
C LEU A 257 13.08 -5.80 15.85
N SER A 258 12.34 -4.70 15.73
CA SER A 258 11.32 -4.51 14.69
C SER A 258 11.92 -4.59 13.29
N GLU A 259 13.03 -3.89 13.04
CA GLU A 259 13.73 -3.88 11.75
C GLU A 259 14.29 -5.26 11.39
N ASN A 260 14.89 -5.98 12.36
CA ASN A 260 15.41 -7.33 12.14
C ASN A 260 14.30 -8.33 11.78
N ILE A 261 13.15 -8.26 12.46
CA ILE A 261 12.01 -9.13 12.14
C ILE A 261 11.44 -8.75 10.77
N GLU A 262 11.28 -7.46 10.48
CA GLU A 262 10.80 -6.96 9.19
C GLU A 262 11.66 -7.49 8.04
N ASP A 263 12.97 -7.33 8.11
CA ASP A 263 13.91 -7.76 7.06
C ASP A 263 13.90 -9.28 6.88
N TYR A 264 13.86 -10.05 7.99
CA TYR A 264 13.75 -11.51 7.92
C TYR A 264 12.46 -11.96 7.22
N VAL A 265 11.32 -11.38 7.59
CA VAL A 265 10.02 -11.75 7.03
C VAL A 265 9.95 -11.39 5.54
N LEU A 266 10.44 -10.23 5.14
CA LEU A 266 10.46 -9.81 3.74
C LEU A 266 11.39 -10.67 2.88
N GLN A 267 12.54 -11.09 3.43
CA GLN A 267 13.39 -12.07 2.76
C GLN A 267 12.62 -13.38 2.54
N ARG A 268 11.91 -13.89 3.54
CA ARG A 268 11.09 -15.12 3.41
C ARG A 268 9.98 -14.98 2.38
N ILE A 269 9.29 -13.84 2.34
CA ILE A 269 8.27 -13.56 1.32
C ILE A 269 8.91 -13.58 -0.08
N THR A 270 10.10 -13.00 -0.22
CA THR A 270 10.84 -12.99 -1.49
C THR A 270 11.25 -14.40 -1.91
N ASP A 271 11.82 -15.19 -0.99
CA ASP A 271 12.20 -16.59 -1.22
C ASP A 271 10.98 -17.41 -1.69
N MET A 272 9.85 -17.29 -1.00
CA MET A 272 8.61 -18.01 -1.35
C MET A 272 8.12 -17.64 -2.75
N ARG A 273 8.14 -16.36 -3.13
CA ARG A 273 7.75 -15.93 -4.49
C ARG A 273 8.67 -16.46 -5.58
N GLN A 274 9.96 -16.55 -5.30
CA GLN A 274 10.91 -17.13 -6.24
C GLN A 274 10.64 -18.62 -6.45
N LEU A 275 10.31 -19.34 -5.38
CA LEU A 275 9.89 -20.75 -5.45
C LEU A 275 8.60 -20.92 -6.26
N GLU A 276 7.56 -20.11 -5.98
CA GLU A 276 6.30 -20.16 -6.74
C GLU A 276 6.50 -19.93 -8.25
N LYS A 277 7.37 -18.98 -8.62
CA LYS A 277 7.74 -18.74 -10.04
C LYS A 277 8.48 -19.92 -10.65
N PHE A 278 9.37 -20.56 -9.89
CA PHE A 278 10.11 -21.73 -10.35
C PHE A 278 9.16 -22.91 -10.62
N ASP A 279 8.22 -23.17 -9.72
CA ASP A 279 7.22 -24.22 -9.88
C ASP A 279 6.31 -23.97 -11.09
N THR A 280 5.80 -22.74 -11.24
CA THR A 280 4.92 -22.36 -12.37
C THR A 280 5.63 -22.50 -13.72
N ASN A 281 6.91 -22.11 -13.78
CA ASN A 281 7.72 -22.24 -14.99
C ASN A 281 8.05 -23.71 -15.30
N ASN A 282 8.32 -24.53 -14.28
CA ASN A 282 8.56 -25.96 -14.47
C ASN A 282 7.32 -26.70 -14.94
N GLU A 283 6.14 -26.42 -14.38
CA GLU A 283 4.88 -26.98 -14.86
C GLU A 283 4.61 -26.57 -16.31
N SER A 284 4.81 -25.29 -16.65
CA SER A 284 4.65 -24.78 -18.02
C SER A 284 5.63 -25.45 -19.00
N ASN A 285 6.88 -25.65 -18.59
CA ASN A 285 7.90 -26.33 -19.37
C ASN A 285 7.57 -27.81 -19.57
N LEU A 286 7.12 -28.50 -18.52
CA LEU A 286 6.69 -29.91 -18.59
C LEU A 286 5.48 -30.07 -19.52
N LEU A 287 4.51 -29.16 -19.44
CA LEU A 287 3.34 -29.16 -20.32
C LEU A 287 3.74 -28.91 -21.78
N SER A 288 4.65 -27.95 -22.02
CA SER A 288 5.22 -27.64 -23.33
C SER A 288 5.93 -28.85 -23.94
N GLU A 289 6.83 -29.49 -23.19
CA GLU A 289 7.57 -30.66 -23.65
C GLU A 289 6.65 -31.86 -23.90
N HIS A 290 5.63 -32.05 -23.06
CA HIS A 290 4.59 -33.06 -23.30
C HIS A 290 3.83 -32.81 -24.60
N LEU A 291 3.41 -31.56 -24.85
CA LEU A 291 2.70 -31.17 -26.07
C LEU A 291 3.58 -31.32 -27.32
N LYS A 292 4.87 -30.94 -27.26
CA LYS A 292 5.83 -31.16 -28.35
C LYS A 292 5.96 -32.64 -28.67
N MET A 293 6.13 -33.48 -27.65
CA MET A 293 6.25 -34.93 -27.82
C MET A 293 4.98 -35.53 -28.44
N GLN A 294 3.78 -35.06 -28.05
CA GLN A 294 2.54 -35.48 -28.69
C GLN A 294 2.45 -35.06 -30.17
N LEU A 295 2.84 -33.82 -30.49
CA LEU A 295 2.89 -33.33 -31.87
C LEU A 295 3.85 -34.15 -32.74
N THR A 296 5.06 -34.42 -32.25
CA THR A 296 6.03 -35.26 -32.97
C THR A 296 5.48 -36.67 -33.20
N ASN A 297 4.81 -37.26 -32.21
CA ASN A 297 4.19 -38.59 -32.37
C ASN A 297 3.09 -38.57 -33.44
N ILE A 298 2.25 -37.53 -33.48
CA ILE A 298 1.20 -37.37 -34.50
C ILE A 298 1.81 -37.20 -35.90
N GLU A 299 2.86 -36.39 -36.05
CA GLU A 299 3.58 -36.23 -37.31
C GLU A 299 4.19 -37.55 -37.78
N THR A 300 4.83 -38.29 -36.87
CA THR A 300 5.42 -39.61 -37.17
C THR A 300 4.36 -40.63 -37.57
N GLN A 301 3.18 -40.59 -36.94
CA GLN A 301 2.04 -41.43 -37.29
C GLN A 301 1.49 -41.09 -38.68
N ARG A 302 1.32 -39.80 -38.97
CA ARG A 302 0.87 -39.31 -40.29
C ARG A 302 1.83 -39.71 -41.40
N ASP A 303 3.13 -39.57 -41.17
CA ASP A 303 4.15 -39.94 -42.15
C ASP A 303 4.17 -41.46 -42.40
N ARG A 304 3.94 -42.27 -41.36
CA ARG A 304 3.70 -43.71 -41.54
C ARG A 304 2.47 -43.95 -42.39
N ASP A 305 1.31 -43.41 -42.04
CA ASP A 305 0.06 -43.68 -42.78
C ASP A 305 0.13 -43.22 -44.26
N SER A 306 0.93 -42.20 -44.55
CA SER A 306 1.20 -41.74 -45.92
C SER A 306 2.01 -42.74 -46.78
N LEU A 307 2.86 -43.56 -46.15
CA LEU A 307 3.70 -44.57 -46.83
C LEU A 307 2.92 -45.84 -47.21
N TRP A 308 1.76 -46.08 -46.59
CA TRP A 308 0.90 -47.25 -46.87
C TRP A 308 -0.28 -46.92 -47.80
N SER A 309 -0.39 -45.67 -48.23
CA SER A 309 -1.48 -45.17 -49.08
C SER A 309 -1.11 -45.01 -50.57
N ASN A 310 0.10 -45.46 -50.96
CA ASN A 310 0.59 -45.54 -52.34
C ASN A 310 0.83 -47.00 -52.74
#